data_AF-A0A3E0DVV7-F1
#
_entry.id   AF-A0A3E0DVV7-F1
#
_cell.length_a   1.000
_cell.length_b   1.000
_cell.length_c   1.000
_cell.angle_alpha   90.00
_cell.angle_beta   90.00
_cell.angle_gamma   90.00
#
_symmetry.space_group_name_H-M   'P 1'
#
loop_
_entity.id
_entity.type
_entity.pdbx_description
1 polymer ?
#
loop_
_entity_poly.entity_id
_entity_poly.type
_entity_poly.pdbx_seq_one_letter_code
_entity_poly.pdbx_strand_id
1 'polypeptide(L)'
;MKKNYLTIVALIFLILLSCEKKQAINTNAFQNRWESMYGNLTIYSNNTFEYNRYTCISHSISKGKWKITNDTLVLNSFEPKGCYFIENFLFGPPYKDSSTNHKKTIKDCMPNTGYINFKNEKFYIKDSLLLFKTPFNNKELNNFYNFKRAPYKKQTVNNTKL
;
A
#
# COMPACT_ATOMS: atom_id res chain seq x y z
N MET A 1 2.28 -54.28 27.06
CA MET A 1 2.66 -52.85 27.22
C MET A 1 2.89 -52.08 25.90
N LYS A 2 3.19 -52.72 24.76
CA LYS A 2 3.45 -52.02 23.48
C LYS A 2 2.22 -51.38 22.80
N LYS A 3 1.02 -51.92 23.03
CA LYS A 3 -0.23 -51.48 22.36
C LYS A 3 -0.68 -50.08 22.77
N ASN A 4 -0.45 -49.70 24.03
CA ASN A 4 -0.85 -48.40 24.57
C ASN A 4 0.10 -47.27 24.14
N TYR A 5 1.36 -47.60 23.84
CA TYR A 5 2.34 -46.62 23.36
C TYR A 5 2.05 -46.19 21.93
N LEU A 6 1.62 -47.13 21.07
CA LEU A 6 1.28 -46.85 19.68
C LEU A 6 0.08 -45.88 19.58
N THR A 7 -0.92 -46.02 20.45
CA THR A 7 -2.08 -45.13 20.51
C THR A 7 -1.71 -43.73 21.00
N ILE A 8 -0.81 -43.62 21.97
CA ILE A 8 -0.35 -42.31 22.49
C ILE A 8 0.44 -41.55 21.41
N VAL A 9 1.31 -42.23 20.66
CA VAL A 9 2.08 -41.62 19.55
C VAL A 9 1.16 -41.16 18.41
N ALA A 10 0.13 -41.95 18.08
CA ALA A 10 -0.86 -41.57 17.07
C ALA A 10 -1.68 -40.35 17.50
N LEU A 11 -2.03 -40.23 18.79
CA LEU A 11 -2.76 -39.09 19.32
C LEU A 11 -1.92 -37.81 19.27
N ILE A 12 -0.61 -37.89 19.57
CA ILE A 12 0.31 -36.73 19.53
C ILE A 12 0.48 -36.20 18.10
N PHE A 13 0.52 -37.09 17.10
CA PHE A 13 0.63 -36.70 15.69
C PHE A 13 -0.60 -35.93 15.17
N LEU A 14 -1.79 -36.20 15.70
CA LEU A 14 -3.04 -35.51 15.34
C LEU A 14 -3.09 -34.05 15.86
N ILE A 15 -2.37 -33.74 16.95
CA ILE A 15 -2.34 -32.39 17.53
C ILE A 15 -1.46 -31.44 16.69
N LEU A 16 -0.44 -31.99 16.02
CA LEU A 16 0.48 -31.22 15.16
C LEU A 16 -0.11 -30.88 13.79
N LEU A 17 -1.27 -31.44 13.42
CA LEU A 17 -2.01 -31.09 12.21
C LEU A 17 -2.94 -29.88 12.41
N SER A 18 -2.90 -29.21 13.56
CA SER A 18 -3.55 -27.91 13.77
C SER A 18 -2.83 -26.84 12.96
N CYS A 19 -3.03 -26.89 11.64
CA CYS A 19 -2.64 -25.86 10.71
C CYS A 19 -3.43 -24.61 11.07
N GLU A 20 -2.77 -23.59 11.63
CA GLU A 20 -3.37 -22.28 11.80
C GLU A 20 -3.77 -21.77 10.41
N LYS A 21 -5.07 -21.84 10.09
CA LYS A 21 -5.62 -21.14 8.93
C LYS A 21 -5.30 -19.67 9.15
N LYS A 22 -4.36 -19.12 8.37
CA LYS A 22 -4.13 -17.67 8.29
C LYS A 22 -5.49 -17.03 8.12
N GLN A 23 -5.92 -16.24 9.11
CA GLN A 23 -7.21 -15.56 9.07
C GLN A 23 -7.35 -14.85 7.74
N ALA A 24 -8.42 -15.16 7.01
CA ALA A 24 -8.77 -14.40 5.83
C ALA A 24 -8.92 -12.94 6.25
N ILE A 25 -8.10 -12.05 5.67
CA ILE A 25 -8.16 -10.62 5.99
C ILE A 25 -9.57 -10.15 5.64
N ASN A 26 -10.33 -9.75 6.64
CA ASN A 26 -11.64 -9.15 6.45
C ASN A 26 -11.45 -7.85 5.64
N THR A 27 -11.86 -7.86 4.37
CA THR A 27 -11.68 -6.75 3.43
C THR A 27 -12.39 -5.48 3.90
N ASN A 28 -13.48 -5.60 4.66
CA ASN A 28 -14.17 -4.46 5.25
C ASN A 28 -13.37 -3.81 6.39
N ALA A 29 -12.58 -4.59 7.12
CA ALA A 29 -11.67 -4.07 8.14
C ALA A 29 -10.38 -3.45 7.56
N PHE A 30 -10.08 -3.70 6.27
CA PHE A 30 -8.90 -3.15 5.59
C PHE A 30 -9.15 -1.77 4.97
N GLN A 31 -10.42 -1.41 4.71
CA GLN A 31 -10.83 -0.08 4.23
C GLN A 31 -10.40 0.99 5.24
N ASN A 32 -9.25 1.60 4.98
CA ASN A 32 -8.61 2.55 5.89
C ASN A 32 -7.82 3.58 5.09
N ARG A 33 -7.55 4.69 5.79
CA ARG A 33 -6.49 5.62 5.42
C ARG A 33 -5.19 5.15 6.05
N TRP A 34 -4.12 5.20 5.28
CA TRP A 34 -2.78 4.81 5.65
C TRP A 34 -1.85 5.99 5.40
N GLU A 35 -0.91 6.25 6.32
CA GLU A 35 -0.06 7.43 6.30
C GLU A 35 1.42 7.03 6.41
N SER A 36 2.25 7.63 5.58
CA SER A 36 3.71 7.64 5.67
C SER A 36 4.19 9.07 5.90
N MET A 37 5.52 9.27 5.99
CA MET A 37 6.07 10.62 6.22
C MET A 37 5.67 11.64 5.15
N TYR A 38 5.55 11.21 3.89
CA TYR A 38 5.28 12.09 2.75
C TYR A 38 4.06 11.67 1.95
N GLY A 39 3.30 10.67 2.39
CA GLY A 39 2.21 10.15 1.59
C GLY A 39 1.01 9.68 2.40
N ASN A 40 -0.14 9.72 1.76
CA ASN A 40 -1.34 9.08 2.25
C ASN A 40 -1.90 8.14 1.19
N LEU A 41 -2.40 6.99 1.63
CA LEU A 41 -3.05 6.00 0.80
C LEU A 41 -4.41 5.70 1.41
N THR A 42 -5.48 5.97 0.66
CA THR A 42 -6.84 5.66 1.06
C THR A 42 -7.34 4.47 0.26
N ILE A 43 -7.81 3.45 0.96
CA ILE A 43 -8.34 2.21 0.39
C ILE A 43 -9.86 2.20 0.57
N TYR A 44 -10.60 2.20 -0.54
CA TYR A 44 -12.06 2.25 -0.55
C TYR A 44 -12.70 0.87 -0.72
N SER A 45 -13.95 0.75 -0.28
CA SER A 45 -14.76 -0.48 -0.32
C SER A 45 -15.09 -0.98 -1.73
N ASN A 46 -15.13 -0.09 -2.72
CA ASN A 46 -15.41 -0.38 -4.13
C ASN A 46 -14.15 -0.85 -4.91
N ASN A 47 -13.17 -1.38 -4.19
CA ASN A 47 -11.87 -1.85 -4.71
C ASN A 47 -11.05 -0.76 -5.40
N THR A 48 -11.29 0.53 -5.13
CA THR A 48 -10.44 1.63 -5.62
C THR A 48 -9.54 2.19 -4.52
N PHE A 49 -8.46 2.85 -4.92
CA PHE A 49 -7.59 3.58 -4.02
C PHE A 49 -7.35 5.01 -4.51
N GLU A 50 -7.00 5.88 -3.57
CA GLU A 50 -6.40 7.18 -3.84
C GLU A 50 -5.09 7.29 -3.07
N TYR A 51 -4.06 7.79 -3.73
CA TYR A 51 -2.75 8.03 -3.16
C TYR A 51 -2.35 9.48 -3.42
N ASN A 52 -1.78 10.13 -2.40
CA ASN A 52 -1.17 11.44 -2.54
C ASN A 52 0.20 11.42 -1.90
N ARG A 53 1.17 12.07 -2.55
CA ARG A 53 2.53 12.31 -2.04
C ARG A 53 2.78 13.80 -2.02
N TYR A 54 3.20 14.34 -0.88
CA TYR A 54 3.52 15.75 -0.70
C TYR A 54 4.97 15.89 -0.24
N THR A 55 5.72 16.71 -0.96
CA THR A 55 7.01 17.22 -0.51
C THR A 55 6.91 18.74 -0.34
N CYS A 56 7.96 19.40 0.13
CA CYS A 56 7.98 20.86 0.27
C CYS A 56 7.74 21.60 -1.06
N ILE A 57 8.06 20.97 -2.20
CA ILE A 57 8.09 21.63 -3.52
C ILE A 57 7.24 20.92 -4.58
N SER A 58 6.69 19.74 -4.28
CA SER A 58 5.97 18.93 -5.25
C SER A 58 4.80 18.16 -4.63
N HIS A 59 3.81 17.91 -5.46
CA HIS A 59 2.66 17.08 -5.14
C HIS A 59 2.44 16.08 -6.26
N SER A 60 2.23 14.82 -5.88
CA SER A 60 1.97 13.74 -6.82
C SER A 60 0.75 12.94 -6.37
N ILE A 61 -0.08 12.51 -7.32
CA ILE A 61 -1.30 11.76 -7.03
C ILE A 61 -1.31 10.42 -7.74
N SER A 62 -2.20 9.53 -7.32
CA SER A 62 -2.58 8.34 -8.08
C SER A 62 -3.98 7.87 -7.69
N LYS A 63 -4.70 7.29 -8.66
CA LYS A 63 -5.98 6.60 -8.43
C LYS A 63 -5.97 5.28 -9.17
N GLY A 64 -6.57 4.25 -8.62
CA GLY A 64 -6.52 2.94 -9.25
C GLY A 64 -7.36 1.87 -8.58
N LYS A 65 -7.09 0.61 -8.94
CA LYS A 65 -7.67 -0.57 -8.29
C LYS A 65 -6.68 -1.18 -7.30
N TRP A 66 -7.22 -1.78 -6.26
CA TRP A 66 -6.45 -2.59 -5.32
C TRP A 66 -7.04 -3.98 -5.18
N LYS A 67 -6.18 -4.92 -4.77
CA LYS A 67 -6.59 -6.25 -4.30
C LYS A 67 -5.65 -6.72 -3.20
N ILE A 68 -6.15 -7.60 -2.33
CA ILE A 68 -5.31 -8.32 -1.38
C ILE A 68 -5.14 -9.74 -1.89
N THR A 69 -3.92 -10.27 -1.79
CA THR A 69 -3.62 -11.67 -2.02
C THR A 69 -2.76 -12.13 -0.85
N ASN A 70 -3.31 -13.01 -0.01
CA ASN A 70 -2.73 -13.39 1.28
C ASN A 70 -2.45 -12.16 2.17
N ASP A 71 -1.18 -11.90 2.46
CA ASP A 71 -0.67 -10.78 3.26
C ASP A 71 -0.17 -9.62 2.40
N THR A 72 -0.50 -9.59 1.11
CA THR A 72 0.02 -8.59 0.18
C THR A 72 -1.11 -7.74 -0.40
N LEU A 73 -1.06 -6.43 -0.16
CA LEU A 73 -1.82 -5.43 -0.91
C LEU A 73 -1.13 -5.17 -2.24
N VAL A 74 -1.90 -5.24 -3.33
CA VAL A 74 -1.43 -4.96 -4.68
C VAL A 74 -2.18 -3.76 -5.25
N LEU A 75 -1.45 -2.73 -5.70
CA LEU A 75 -2.01 -1.52 -6.31
C LEU A 75 -1.72 -1.45 -7.82
N ASN A 76 -2.73 -1.04 -8.58
CA ASN A 76 -2.62 -0.77 -10.01
C ASN A 76 -3.32 0.55 -10.35
N SER A 77 -2.57 1.55 -10.80
CA SER A 77 -3.09 2.85 -11.20
C SER A 77 -3.95 2.76 -12.45
N PHE A 78 -4.95 3.62 -12.54
CA PHE A 78 -5.65 3.88 -13.79
C PHE A 78 -4.75 4.70 -14.71
N GLU A 79 -5.06 4.68 -16.00
CA GLU A 79 -4.48 5.65 -16.91
C GLU A 79 -5.02 7.05 -16.57
N PRO A 80 -4.14 8.05 -16.31
CA PRO A 80 -4.58 9.39 -15.97
C PRO A 80 -5.16 10.09 -17.20
N LYS A 81 -6.33 10.72 -17.03
CA LYS A 81 -6.96 11.53 -18.09
C LYS A 81 -6.46 12.98 -18.15
N GLY A 82 -5.69 13.43 -17.15
CA GLY A 82 -5.20 14.80 -17.02
C GLY A 82 -3.75 14.98 -17.45
N CYS A 83 -3.27 16.22 -17.43
CA CYS A 83 -1.87 16.56 -17.67
C CYS A 83 -1.05 16.41 -16.39
N TYR A 84 -0.12 15.46 -16.37
CA TYR A 84 0.75 15.18 -15.23
C TYR A 84 2.17 14.87 -15.67
N PHE A 85 3.14 15.11 -14.77
CA PHE A 85 4.45 14.47 -14.86
C PHE A 85 4.31 13.00 -14.42
N ILE A 86 4.76 12.05 -15.23
CA ILE A 86 4.76 10.64 -14.87
C ILE A 86 5.94 10.38 -13.94
N GLU A 87 5.65 9.88 -12.75
CA GLU A 87 6.64 9.64 -11.70
C GLU A 87 6.61 8.19 -11.22
N ASN A 88 7.75 7.74 -10.70
CA ASN A 88 7.85 6.48 -9.98
C ASN A 88 7.49 6.68 -8.50
N PHE A 89 6.98 5.61 -7.88
CA PHE A 89 6.72 5.60 -6.44
C PHE A 89 8.01 5.70 -5.63
N LEU A 90 9.03 4.90 -6.00
CA LEU A 90 10.37 5.01 -5.45
C LEU A 90 11.09 6.22 -6.02
N PHE A 91 11.61 7.09 -5.14
CA PHE A 91 12.68 7.99 -5.50
C PHE A 91 13.93 7.15 -5.81
N GLY A 92 14.40 7.19 -7.06
CA GLY A 92 15.70 6.63 -7.40
C GLY A 92 16.84 7.42 -6.72
N PRO A 93 18.05 6.86 -6.64
CA PRO A 93 19.22 7.68 -6.30
C PRO A 93 19.29 8.85 -7.29
N PRO A 94 19.74 10.05 -6.86
CA PRO A 94 19.89 11.18 -7.76
C PRO A 94 20.85 10.78 -8.88
N TYR A 95 20.32 10.56 -10.08
CA TYR A 95 21.14 10.35 -11.27
C TYR A 95 21.79 11.68 -11.63
N LYS A 96 23.09 11.64 -11.93
CA LYS A 96 23.93 12.81 -12.23
C LYS A 96 23.58 13.52 -13.54
N ASP A 97 22.64 13.00 -14.34
CA ASP A 97 22.22 13.61 -15.60
C ASP A 97 20.87 14.31 -15.46
N SER A 98 20.94 15.61 -15.21
CA SER A 98 19.81 16.53 -15.07
C SER A 98 19.15 16.94 -16.41
N SER A 99 19.29 16.14 -17.48
CA SER A 99 18.51 16.36 -18.71
C SER A 99 17.14 15.68 -18.62
N THR A 100 16.36 16.06 -17.61
CA THR A 100 15.09 15.42 -17.30
C THR A 100 13.98 15.91 -18.23
N ASN A 101 13.89 15.29 -19.42
CA ASN A 101 12.63 15.21 -20.15
C ASN A 101 11.65 14.36 -19.33
N HIS A 102 11.03 14.98 -18.33
CA HIS A 102 10.00 14.36 -17.51
C HIS A 102 8.89 13.87 -18.44
N LYS A 103 8.64 12.56 -18.44
CA LYS A 103 7.55 11.98 -19.25
C LYS A 103 6.24 12.63 -18.82
N LYS A 104 5.46 13.09 -19.79
CA LYS A 104 4.14 13.67 -19.55
C LYS A 104 3.07 12.69 -19.99
N THR A 105 1.91 12.76 -19.35
CA THR A 105 0.73 11.97 -19.75
C THR A 105 0.17 12.44 -21.09
N ILE A 106 0.25 13.74 -21.38
CA ILE A 106 -0.18 14.36 -22.64
C ILE A 106 1.00 15.11 -23.24
N LYS A 107 1.24 14.93 -24.54
CA LYS A 107 2.30 15.64 -25.26
C LYS A 107 2.04 17.15 -25.21
N ASP A 108 3.10 17.94 -25.02
CA ASP A 108 3.08 19.41 -25.03
C ASP A 108 2.19 20.11 -23.96
N CYS A 109 1.68 19.37 -22.98
CA CYS A 109 0.96 19.96 -21.86
C CYS A 109 1.93 20.53 -20.78
N MET A 110 1.45 21.42 -19.91
CA MET A 110 2.23 22.01 -18.81
C MET A 110 1.68 21.57 -17.44
N PRO A 111 2.16 20.44 -16.89
CA PRO A 111 1.67 19.94 -15.61
C PRO A 111 2.31 20.67 -14.43
N ASN A 112 1.57 20.78 -13.34
CA ASN A 112 2.04 21.25 -12.03
C ASN A 112 2.01 20.15 -10.95
N THR A 113 1.58 18.94 -11.32
CA THR A 113 1.33 17.82 -10.43
C THR A 113 1.92 16.55 -11.03
N GLY A 114 2.52 15.71 -10.19
CA GLY A 114 2.98 14.38 -10.56
C GLY A 114 1.84 13.36 -10.57
N TYR A 115 2.00 12.30 -11.37
CA TYR A 115 1.15 11.13 -11.33
C TYR A 115 2.02 9.89 -11.13
N ILE A 116 1.82 9.21 -10.00
CA ILE A 116 2.57 8.00 -9.67
C ILE A 116 1.87 6.81 -10.29
N ASN A 117 2.57 6.14 -11.20
CA ASN A 117 2.02 5.02 -11.93
C ASN A 117 2.36 3.70 -11.23
N PHE A 118 1.50 3.26 -10.32
CA PHE A 118 1.61 1.94 -9.69
C PHE A 118 1.27 0.85 -10.70
N LYS A 119 2.22 -0.04 -10.98
CA LYS A 119 2.04 -1.21 -11.84
C LYS A 119 2.36 -2.46 -11.05
N ASN A 120 1.32 -3.14 -10.56
CA ASN A 120 1.45 -4.30 -9.69
C ASN A 120 2.31 -4.02 -8.44
N GLU A 121 2.14 -2.83 -7.86
CA GLU A 121 2.93 -2.40 -6.71
C GLU A 121 2.51 -3.17 -5.46
N LYS A 122 3.48 -3.69 -4.70
CA LYS A 122 3.22 -4.62 -3.59
C LYS A 122 3.59 -4.02 -2.25
N PHE A 123 2.64 -4.08 -1.32
CA PHE A 123 2.85 -3.78 0.09
C PHE A 123 2.51 -4.99 0.95
N TYR A 124 3.42 -5.37 1.84
CA TYR A 124 3.22 -6.48 2.76
C TYR A 124 2.51 -5.97 4.01
N ILE A 125 1.40 -6.59 4.34
CA ILE A 125 0.54 -6.24 5.47
C ILE A 125 1.12 -6.90 6.71
N LYS A 126 1.46 -6.10 7.71
CA LYS A 126 1.86 -6.56 9.05
C LYS A 126 1.14 -5.73 10.09
N ASP A 127 0.09 -6.28 10.69
CA ASP A 127 -0.77 -5.61 11.67
C ASP A 127 -1.36 -4.29 11.14
N SER A 128 -0.91 -3.16 11.70
CA SER A 128 -1.27 -1.80 11.32
C SER A 128 -0.28 -1.17 10.34
N LEU A 129 0.62 -1.96 9.75
CA LEU A 129 1.65 -1.51 8.82
C LEU A 129 1.45 -2.05 7.40
N LEU A 130 1.74 -1.20 6.42
CA LEU A 130 2.02 -1.60 5.04
C LEU A 130 3.51 -1.40 4.79
N LEU A 131 4.20 -2.51 4.56
CA LEU A 131 5.65 -2.55 4.37
C LEU A 131 5.97 -2.62 2.89
N PHE A 132 6.75 -1.65 2.42
CA PHE A 132 7.27 -1.63 1.08
C PHE A 132 8.68 -2.23 1.04
N LYS A 133 8.93 -3.17 0.13
CA LYS A 133 10.27 -3.72 -0.07
C LYS A 133 11.06 -2.82 -1.02
N THR A 134 11.77 -1.87 -0.44
CA THR A 134 12.74 -1.04 -1.17
C THR A 134 13.93 -1.89 -1.62
N PRO A 135 14.46 -1.71 -2.85
CA PRO A 135 15.71 -2.32 -3.29
C PRO A 135 16.92 -1.72 -2.58
N PHE A 136 16.78 -0.54 -1.97
CA PHE A 136 17.81 0.13 -1.21
C PHE A 136 17.76 -0.35 0.25
N ASN A 137 18.86 -0.89 0.75
CA ASN A 137 19.00 -1.28 2.16
C ASN A 137 19.30 -0.06 3.04
N ASN A 138 18.38 0.92 3.07
CA ASN A 138 18.49 2.11 3.90
C ASN A 138 17.28 2.19 4.85
N LYS A 139 17.57 2.20 6.15
CA LYS A 139 16.57 2.24 7.22
C LYS A 139 15.75 3.53 7.22
N GLU A 140 16.30 4.66 6.80
CA GLU A 140 15.59 5.94 6.74
C GLU A 140 14.52 5.94 5.65
N LEU A 141 14.81 5.32 4.50
CA LEU A 141 13.85 5.19 3.40
C LEU A 141 12.60 4.40 3.79
N ASN A 142 12.70 3.51 4.77
CA ASN A 142 11.55 2.76 5.26
C ASN A 142 10.44 3.68 5.79
N ASN A 143 10.76 4.82 6.40
CA ASN A 143 9.74 5.75 6.90
C ASN A 143 9.00 6.49 5.77
N PHE A 144 9.59 6.59 4.59
CA PHE A 144 8.98 7.26 3.44
C PHE A 144 7.99 6.33 2.73
N TYR A 145 8.34 5.05 2.62
CA TYR A 145 7.61 4.08 1.81
C TYR A 145 6.73 3.12 2.59
N ASN A 146 6.92 2.98 3.91
CA ASN A 146 6.01 2.22 4.75
C ASN A 146 4.89 3.10 5.26
N PHE A 147 3.68 2.55 5.30
CA PHE A 147 2.51 3.25 5.82
C PHE A 147 2.06 2.65 7.14
N LYS A 148 1.55 3.52 8.01
CA LYS A 148 0.86 3.16 9.24
C LYS A 148 -0.62 3.44 9.06
N ARG A 149 -1.47 2.58 9.60
CA ARG A 149 -2.92 2.82 9.59
C ARG A 149 -3.22 4.08 10.38
N ALA A 150 -3.91 5.04 9.76
CA ALA A 150 -4.37 6.24 10.45
C ALA A 150 -5.45 5.86 11.48
N PRO A 151 -5.49 6.50 12.65
CA PRO A 151 -6.57 6.29 13.59
C PRO A 151 -7.90 6.70 12.95
N TYR A 152 -8.95 5.89 13.15
CA TYR A 152 -10.29 6.19 12.68
C TYR A 152 -10.79 7.48 13.34
N LYS A 153 -10.91 8.58 12.59
CA LYS A 153 -11.63 9.77 13.04
C LYS A 153 -13.10 9.57 12.71
N LYS A 154 -13.97 9.44 13.72
CA LYS A 154 -15.42 9.57 13.52
C LYS A 154 -15.66 10.90 12.80
N GLN A 155 -16.27 10.87 11.62
CA GLN A 155 -16.79 12.09 11.00
C GLN A 155 -17.87 12.64 11.93
N THR A 156 -17.58 13.76 12.60
CA THR A 156 -18.62 14.58 13.21
C THR A 156 -19.40 15.22 12.08
N VAL A 157 -20.59 14.68 11.82
CA VAL A 157 -21.59 15.35 10.99
C VAL A 157 -22.04 16.57 11.79
N ASN A 158 -21.49 17.73 11.46
CA ASN A 158 -22.02 19.00 11.93
C ASN A 158 -23.35 19.22 11.21
N ASN A 159 -24.44 18.79 11.85
CA ASN A 159 -25.78 19.18 11.47
C ASN A 159 -25.97 20.66 11.79
N THR A 160 -25.53 21.53 10.89
CA THR A 160 -25.98 22.92 10.89
C THR A 160 -27.42 22.92 10.40
N LYS A 161 -28.36 23.02 11.35
CA LYS A 161 -29.77 23.35 11.04
C LYS A 161 -29.81 24.73 10.38
N LEU A 162 -30.54 24.81 9.27
CA LEU A 162 -31.07 26.02 8.65
C LEU A 162 -31.91 26.83 9.65
#